data_AF-A0A2N1NL21-F1
#
_entry.id   AF-A0A2N1NL21-F1
#
_cell.length_a   1.000
_cell.length_b   1.000
_cell.length_c   1.000
_cell.angle_alpha   90.00
_cell.angle_beta   90.00
_cell.angle_gamma   90.00
#
_symmetry.space_group_name_H-M   'P 1'
#
loop_
_entity.id
_entity.type
_entity.pdbx_description
1 polymer ?
#
loop_
_entity_poly.entity_id
_entity_poly.type
_entity_poly.pdbx_seq_one_letter_code
_entity_poly.pdbx_strand_id
1 'polypeptide(L)'
;MTSTAHEDIIIRLQEFFKVPNNGVVDDPPIIVTGQVLHYVPGGTRVETAPDACVLPSVAFVPKPAASTVIPRPPGDKCGNPHARIMCEVAVGQSVGELGRKCLSWMREP
;
A
#
# COMPACT_ATOMS: atom_id res chain seq x y z
N MET A 1 -13.24 2.11 -15.69
CA MET A 1 -12.21 2.89 -16.40
C MET A 1 -11.75 3.97 -15.45
N THR A 2 -10.44 4.14 -15.28
CA THR A 2 -9.88 5.30 -14.57
C THR A 2 -10.28 6.56 -15.32
N SER A 3 -10.78 7.56 -14.60
CA SER A 3 -11.07 8.88 -15.15
C SER A 3 -9.94 9.84 -14.77
N THR A 4 -9.76 10.93 -15.52
CA THR A 4 -8.78 11.96 -15.15
C THR A 4 -9.00 12.45 -13.72
N ALA A 5 -10.26 12.63 -13.31
CA ALA A 5 -10.59 13.04 -11.95
C ALA A 5 -10.17 12.01 -10.88
N HIS A 6 -10.25 10.71 -11.20
CA HIS A 6 -9.79 9.65 -10.30
C HIS A 6 -8.28 9.73 -10.08
N GLU A 7 -7.51 9.87 -11.16
CA GLU A 7 -6.05 10.00 -11.09
C GLU A 7 -5.62 11.30 -10.37
N ASP A 8 -6.27 12.43 -10.65
CA ASP A 8 -5.99 13.71 -9.98
C ASP A 8 -6.21 13.61 -8.46
N ILE A 9 -7.26 12.91 -8.03
CA ILE A 9 -7.53 12.67 -6.60
C ILE A 9 -6.46 11.76 -6.00
N ILE A 10 -6.03 10.71 -6.69
CA ILE A 10 -4.96 9.82 -6.23
C ILE A 10 -3.67 10.60 -6.04
N ILE A 11 -3.27 11.40 -7.04
CA ILE A 11 -2.08 12.25 -6.97
C ILE A 11 -2.19 13.19 -5.76
N ARG A 12 -3.33 13.88 -5.60
CA ARG A 12 -3.54 14.81 -4.49
C ARG A 12 -3.43 14.12 -3.13
N LEU A 13 -4.00 12.92 -3.01
CA LEU A 13 -3.93 12.10 -1.80
C LEU A 13 -2.49 11.68 -1.49
N GLN A 14 -1.75 11.24 -2.50
CA GLN A 14 -0.34 10.86 -2.34
C GLN A 14 0.50 12.06 -1.86
N GLU A 15 0.28 13.26 -2.41
CA GLU A 15 0.98 14.48 -1.98
C GLU A 15 0.71 14.82 -0.51
N PHE A 16 -0.51 14.61 -0.02
CA PHE A 16 -0.82 14.80 1.41
C PHE A 16 -0.03 13.86 2.32
N PHE A 17 0.14 12.60 1.91
CA PHE A 17 0.96 11.65 2.67
C PHE A 17 2.46 11.96 2.62
N LYS A 18 2.92 12.72 1.62
CA LYS A 18 4.31 13.17 1.54
C LYS A 18 4.60 14.42 2.36
N VAL A 19 3.58 15.19 2.80
CA VAL A 19 3.76 16.40 3.62
C VAL A 19 4.68 16.17 4.84
N PRO A 20 4.54 15.08 5.63
CA PRO A 20 5.40 14.85 6.78
C PRO A 20 6.86 14.55 6.43
N ASN A 21 7.19 14.24 5.18
CA ASN A 21 8.59 14.14 4.73
C ASN A 21 9.28 15.50 4.66
N ASN A 22 8.56 16.61 4.83
CA ASN A 22 9.13 17.96 4.89
C ASN A 22 10.03 18.31 3.67
N GLY A 23 9.60 17.90 2.48
CA GLY A 23 10.33 18.14 1.23
C GLY A 23 11.53 17.20 0.97
N VAL A 24 11.78 16.22 1.85
CA VAL A 24 12.77 15.17 1.58
C VAL A 24 12.27 14.30 0.42
N VAL A 25 13.02 14.29 -0.68
CA VAL A 25 12.70 13.53 -1.91
C VAL A 25 13.43 12.20 -1.95
N ASP A 26 14.74 12.23 -1.67
CA ASP A 26 15.59 11.04 -1.65
C ASP A 26 15.61 10.42 -0.25
N ASP A 27 15.46 9.10 -0.19
CA ASP A 27 15.36 8.31 1.04
C ASP A 27 14.39 8.88 2.11
N PRO A 28 13.15 9.24 1.73
CA PRO A 28 12.21 9.84 2.66
C PRO A 28 11.81 8.85 3.76
N PRO A 29 11.51 9.32 4.98
CA PRO A 29 11.00 8.45 6.05
C PRO A 29 9.70 7.73 5.68
N ILE A 30 8.83 8.40 4.92
CA ILE A 30 7.56 7.86 4.42
C ILE A 30 7.65 7.69 2.91
N ILE A 31 7.49 6.47 2.44
CA ILE A 31 7.39 6.17 1.02
C ILE A 31 5.92 6.09 0.65
N VAL A 32 5.54 6.80 -0.41
CA VAL A 32 4.18 6.83 -0.95
C VAL A 32 4.21 6.38 -2.39
N THR A 33 3.49 5.31 -2.71
CA THR A 33 3.48 4.70 -4.05
C THR A 33 2.05 4.46 -4.51
N GLY A 34 1.82 4.53 -5.83
CA GLY A 34 0.60 4.03 -6.45
C GLY A 34 0.78 2.60 -6.93
N GLN A 35 -0.31 1.84 -6.96
CA GLN A 35 -0.45 0.60 -7.74
C GLN A 35 0.58 -0.52 -7.48
N VAL A 36 1.20 -0.56 -6.29
CA VAL A 36 2.08 -1.68 -5.93
C VAL A 36 1.23 -2.93 -5.75
N LEU A 37 1.60 -4.00 -6.46
CA LEU A 37 0.90 -5.28 -6.36
C LEU A 37 1.22 -5.94 -5.02
N HIS A 38 0.20 -6.07 -4.19
CA HIS A 38 0.24 -6.80 -2.93
C HIS A 38 -0.52 -8.12 -3.10
N TYR A 39 0.00 -9.19 -2.50
CA TYR A 39 -0.74 -10.44 -2.41
C TYR A 39 -1.95 -10.24 -1.50
N VAL A 40 -3.13 -10.63 -1.98
CA VAL A 40 -4.31 -10.71 -1.13
C VAL A 40 -4.06 -11.78 -0.07
N PRO A 41 -4.21 -11.45 1.21
CA PRO A 41 -4.18 -12.41 2.30
C PRO A 41 -5.23 -13.51 2.09
N GLY A 42 -4.82 -14.78 2.19
CA GLY A 42 -5.70 -15.94 1.93
C GLY A 42 -5.11 -17.06 1.06
N GLY A 43 -3.80 -17.02 0.75
CA GLY A 43 -3.07 -18.15 0.15
C GLY A 43 -3.34 -18.43 -1.33
N THR A 44 -4.26 -17.70 -1.97
CA THR A 44 -4.64 -17.88 -3.38
C THR A 44 -3.67 -17.23 -4.36
N ARG A 45 -2.66 -16.48 -3.89
CA ARG A 45 -1.69 -15.70 -4.69
C ARG A 45 -2.33 -14.69 -5.65
N VAL A 46 -3.60 -14.33 -5.44
CA VAL A 46 -4.24 -13.26 -6.21
C VAL A 46 -3.58 -11.94 -5.83
N GLU A 47 -3.17 -11.19 -6.83
CA GLU A 47 -2.55 -9.89 -6.65
C GLU A 47 -3.58 -8.81 -6.90
N THR A 48 -3.61 -7.82 -6.02
CA THR A 48 -4.34 -6.60 -6.29
C THR A 48 -3.48 -5.41 -5.88
N ALA A 49 -3.89 -4.24 -6.32
CA ALA A 49 -3.17 -3.01 -6.12
C ALA A 49 -4.17 -2.01 -5.52
N PRO A 50 -3.84 -1.38 -4.38
CA PRO A 50 -4.56 -0.20 -3.96
C PRO A 50 -4.17 0.99 -4.84
N ASP A 51 -5.03 1.99 -4.85
CA ASP A 51 -4.80 3.23 -5.60
C ASP A 51 -3.61 4.02 -5.02
N ALA A 52 -3.44 3.97 -3.69
CA ALA A 52 -2.24 4.48 -3.02
C ALA A 52 -1.83 3.60 -1.83
N CYS A 53 -0.52 3.46 -1.65
CA CYS A 53 0.15 2.79 -0.54
C CYS A 53 1.04 3.77 0.21
N VAL A 54 1.02 3.70 1.54
CA VAL A 54 1.95 4.40 2.41
C VAL A 54 2.69 3.37 3.25
N LEU A 55 4.01 3.37 3.15
CA LEU A 55 4.88 2.43 3.85
C LEU A 55 6.05 3.18 4.48
N PRO A 56 6.57 2.69 5.62
CA PRO A 56 7.78 3.24 6.21
C PRO A 56 8.99 2.91 5.33
N SER A 57 9.97 3.80 5.31
CA SER A 57 11.28 3.49 4.71
C SER A 57 11.96 2.34 5.44
N VAL A 58 12.68 1.53 4.66
CA VAL A 58 13.51 0.41 5.15
C VAL A 58 14.60 0.87 6.13
N ALA A 59 14.97 2.15 6.09
CA ALA A 59 15.90 2.73 7.05
C ALA A 59 15.32 2.75 8.49
N PHE A 60 14.00 2.85 8.63
CA PHE A 60 13.31 2.92 9.93
C PHE A 60 12.64 1.61 10.30
N VAL A 61 12.11 0.89 9.32
CA VAL A 61 11.52 -0.45 9.50
C VAL A 61 12.30 -1.43 8.63
N PRO A 62 13.42 -1.96 9.12
CA PRO A 62 14.29 -2.82 8.32
C PRO A 62 13.60 -4.14 7.99
N LYS A 63 13.94 -4.66 6.82
CA LYS A 63 13.59 -6.03 6.43
C LYS A 63 14.19 -7.01 7.44
N PRO A 64 13.43 -8.02 7.89
CA PRO A 64 14.00 -9.09 8.71
C PRO A 64 15.15 -9.78 7.96
N ALA A 65 16.37 -9.75 8.51
CA ALA A 65 17.57 -10.36 7.90
C ALA A 65 17.43 -11.88 7.74
N ALA A 66 16.74 -12.52 8.69
CA ALA A 66 16.26 -13.89 8.61
C ALA A 66 14.83 -13.91 9.19
N SER A 67 13.85 -14.42 8.43
CA SER A 67 12.50 -14.64 8.98
C SER A 67 12.50 -15.99 9.68
N THR A 68 12.85 -16.01 10.96
CA THR A 68 12.61 -17.17 11.83
C THR A 68 11.14 -17.29 12.23
N VAL A 69 10.35 -16.23 12.00
CA VAL A 69 8.91 -16.17 12.21
C VAL A 69 8.20 -16.77 10.99
N ILE A 70 7.33 -17.75 11.24
CA ILE A 70 6.40 -18.36 10.29
C ILE A 70 4.97 -18.09 10.81
N PRO A 71 4.08 -17.46 10.02
CA PRO A 71 4.34 -16.95 8.67
C PRO A 71 5.25 -15.72 8.68
N ARG A 72 5.93 -15.49 7.55
CA ARG A 72 6.80 -14.32 7.37
C ARG A 72 5.97 -13.04 7.60
N PRO A 73 6.51 -12.01 8.30
CA PRO A 73 5.83 -10.73 8.41
C PRO A 73 5.42 -10.23 7.01
N PRO A 74 4.20 -9.70 6.85
CA PRO A 74 3.73 -9.21 5.55
C PRO A 74 4.74 -8.23 4.95
N GLY A 75 4.96 -8.33 3.65
CA GLY A 75 5.83 -7.47 2.87
C GLY A 75 5.46 -7.55 1.39
N ASP A 76 5.95 -6.63 0.58
CA ASP A 76 5.79 -6.73 -0.87
C ASP A 76 6.71 -7.80 -1.47
N LYS A 77 6.60 -8.04 -2.79
CA LYS A 77 7.42 -9.04 -3.50
C LYS A 77 8.93 -8.75 -3.47
N CYS A 78 9.31 -7.49 -3.32
CA CYS A 78 10.69 -7.04 -3.21
C CYS A 78 11.23 -7.17 -1.77
N GLY A 79 10.35 -7.49 -0.82
CA GLY A 79 10.68 -7.59 0.60
C GLY A 79 10.73 -6.23 1.29
N ASN A 80 10.13 -5.20 0.71
CA ASN A 80 9.89 -3.94 1.38
C ASN A 80 8.83 -4.11 2.47
N PRO A 81 8.81 -3.22 3.48
CA PRO A 81 7.78 -3.22 4.50
C PRO A 81 6.39 -3.21 3.86
N HIS A 82 5.48 -4.02 4.42
CA HIS A 82 4.08 -3.95 4.01
C HIS A 82 3.55 -2.53 4.24
N ALA A 83 2.72 -2.07 3.29
CA ALA A 83 2.03 -0.80 3.45
C ALA A 83 1.24 -0.78 4.77
N ARG A 84 1.34 0.35 5.48
CA ARG A 84 0.62 0.59 6.73
C ARG A 84 -0.71 1.29 6.47
N ILE A 85 -0.81 2.00 5.36
CA ILE A 85 -2.03 2.62 4.87
C ILE A 85 -2.20 2.22 3.41
N MET A 86 -3.38 1.71 3.07
CA MET A 86 -3.80 1.43 1.70
C MET A 86 -5.09 2.20 1.44
N CYS A 87 -5.15 2.91 0.32
CA CYS A 87 -6.29 3.75 -0.04
C CYS A 87 -6.90 3.29 -1.36
N GLU A 88 -8.22 3.41 -1.45
CA GLU A 88 -9.01 3.13 -2.63
C GLU A 88 -9.93 4.34 -2.89
N VAL A 89 -10.01 4.78 -4.13
CA VAL A 89 -10.84 5.89 -4.58
C VAL A 89 -11.90 5.32 -5.52
N ALA A 90 -13.17 5.52 -5.18
CA ALA A 90 -14.29 4.97 -5.95
C ALA A 90 -14.44 5.62 -7.33
N VAL A 91 -14.61 4.80 -8.36
CA VAL A 91 -15.04 5.18 -9.72
C VAL A 91 -16.19 4.27 -10.14
N GLY A 92 -17.35 4.52 -9.54
CA GLY A 92 -18.58 3.78 -9.84
C GLY A 92 -18.69 2.40 -9.18
N GLN A 93 -17.68 1.93 -8.44
CA GLN A 93 -17.84 0.77 -7.57
C GLN A 93 -18.72 1.11 -6.37
N SER A 94 -19.45 0.10 -5.86
CA SER A 94 -20.22 0.25 -4.63
C SER A 94 -19.30 0.33 -3.40
N VAL A 95 -19.80 0.99 -2.35
CA VAL A 95 -19.12 1.05 -1.04
C VAL A 95 -18.87 -0.37 -0.49
N GLY A 96 -19.79 -1.32 -0.74
CA GLY A 96 -19.64 -2.70 -0.31
C GLY A 96 -18.47 -3.42 -0.98
N GLU A 97 -18.28 -3.21 -2.29
CA GLU A 97 -17.16 -3.80 -3.04
C GLU A 97 -15.81 -3.24 -2.59
N LEU A 98 -15.72 -1.92 -2.43
CA LEU A 98 -14.51 -1.27 -1.92
C LEU A 98 -14.23 -1.68 -0.47
N GLY A 99 -15.27 -1.75 0.37
CA GLY A 99 -15.16 -2.23 1.75
C GLY A 99 -14.61 -3.65 1.81
N ARG A 100 -15.08 -4.55 0.94
CA ARG A 100 -14.54 -5.92 0.85
C ARG A 100 -13.08 -5.94 0.39
N LYS A 101 -12.68 -5.08 -0.55
CA LYS A 101 -11.28 -4.93 -0.98
C LYS A 101 -10.41 -4.46 0.19
N CYS A 102 -10.81 -3.40 0.88
CA CYS A 102 -10.13 -2.90 2.08
C CYS A 102 -10.04 -3.95 3.21
N LEU A 103 -11.11 -4.69 3.47
CA LEU A 103 -11.12 -5.77 4.46
C LEU A 103 -10.14 -6.90 4.10
N SER A 104 -9.92 -7.15 2.81
CA SER A 104 -8.95 -8.16 2.39
C SER A 104 -7.52 -7.74 2.74
N TRP A 105 -7.20 -6.44 2.70
CA TRP A 105 -5.89 -5.90 3.09
C TRP A 105 -5.57 -5.98 4.57
N MET A 106 -6.60 -5.96 5.43
CA MET A 106 -6.42 -6.03 6.88
C MET A 106 -6.25 -7.45 7.41
N ARG A 107 -6.43 -8.48 6.57
CA ARG A 107 -6.26 -9.87 6.99
C ARG A 107 -4.78 -10.20 7.00
N GLU A 108 -4.29 -10.83 8.05
CA GLU A 108 -2.97 -11.47 8.01
C GLU A 108 -3.12 -12.86 7.36
N PRO A 109 -2.13 -13.35 6.59
CA PRO A 109 -2.10 -14.74 6.12
C PRO A 109 -2.08 -15.75 7.26
#